data_AF-A0A943CIT6-F1
#
_entry.id   AF-A0A943CIT6-F1
#
_cell.length_a   1.000
_cell.length_b   1.000
_cell.length_c   1.000
_cell.angle_alpha   90.00
_cell.angle_beta   90.00
_cell.angle_gamma   90.00
#
_symmetry.space_group_name_H-M   'P 1'
#
loop_
_entity.id
_entity.type
_entity.pdbx_description
1 polymer ?
#
loop_
_entity_poly.entity_id
_entity_poly.type
_entity_poly.pdbx_seq_one_letter_code
_entity_poly.pdbx_strand_id
1 'polypeptide(L)' 'MLESMLTRTRPDYMESADIKWNFTKFLIDRNGNVVERFEPTADMDVVEEKIREIL' A
#
# COMPACT_ATOMS: atom_id res chain seq x y z
N MET A 1 -7.22 -13.12 4.93
CA MET A 1 -7.84 -13.80 3.76
C MET A 1 -7.11 -13.46 2.47
N LEU A 2 -6.90 -12.17 2.15
CA LEU A 2 -6.19 -11.75 0.93
C LEU A 2 -4.74 -12.27 0.86
N GLU A 3 -3.95 -12.03 1.90
CA GLU A 3 -2.54 -12.46 1.95
C GLU A 3 -2.38 -13.98 1.75
N SER A 4 -3.20 -14.76 2.45
CA SER A 4 -3.21 -16.23 2.31
C SER A 4 -3.53 -16.69 0.89
N MET A 5 -4.42 -15.99 0.17
CA MET A 5 -4.70 -16.29 -1.23
C MET A 5 -3.48 -15.96 -2.12
N LEU A 6 -2.90 -14.77 -1.95
CA LEU A 6 -1.78 -14.30 -2.78
C LEU A 6 -0.52 -15.14 -2.59
N THR A 7 -0.17 -15.50 -1.36
CA THR A 7 0.97 -16.40 -1.08
C THR A 7 0.83 -17.74 -1.81
N ARG A 8 -0.41 -18.24 -1.99
CA ARG A 8 -0.66 -19.51 -2.68
C ARG A 8 -0.59 -19.39 -4.20
N THR A 9 -1.10 -18.29 -4.78
CA THR A 9 -1.19 -18.14 -6.24
C THR A 9 0.02 -17.45 -6.86
N ARG A 10 0.69 -16.57 -6.11
CA ARG A 10 1.88 -15.82 -6.51
C ARG A 10 2.84 -15.74 -5.32
N PRO A 11 3.69 -16.75 -5.08
CA PRO A 11 4.56 -16.80 -3.91
C PRO A 11 5.56 -15.63 -3.83
N ASP A 12 5.95 -15.09 -4.99
CA ASP A 12 6.84 -13.94 -5.18
C ASP A 12 6.17 -12.58 -4.90
N TYR A 13 4.86 -12.57 -4.61
CA TYR A 13 4.11 -11.31 -4.50
C TYR A 13 4.62 -10.39 -3.39
N MET A 14 5.34 -10.90 -2.38
CA MET A 14 5.94 -10.05 -1.33
C MET A 14 7.18 -9.30 -1.83
N GLU A 15 7.90 -9.85 -2.80
CA GLU A 15 9.14 -9.29 -3.34
C GLU A 15 8.89 -8.40 -4.55
N SER A 16 7.83 -8.69 -5.31
CA SER A 16 7.45 -7.89 -6.47
C SER A 16 6.89 -6.52 -6.08
N ALA A 17 7.33 -5.50 -6.82
CA ALA A 17 6.80 -4.13 -6.73
C ALA A 17 5.43 -3.96 -7.44
N ASP A 18 4.89 -5.01 -8.06
CA ASP A 18 3.60 -4.98 -8.74
C ASP A 18 2.46 -4.49 -7.83
N ILE A 19 1.40 -3.94 -8.44
CA ILE A 19 0.12 -3.72 -7.76
C ILE A 19 -0.57 -5.09 -7.65
N LYS A 20 -0.72 -5.56 -6.41
CA LYS A 20 -1.12 -6.94 -6.11
C LYS A 20 -2.64 -7.12 -6.16
N TRP A 21 -3.39 -6.07 -5.83
CA TRP A 21 -4.84 -6.10 -5.74
C TRP A 21 -5.43 -4.68 -5.82
N ASN A 22 -6.76 -4.61 -5.93
CA ASN A 22 -7.49 -3.34 -5.84
C ASN A 22 -7.25 -2.66 -4.49
N PHE A 23 -7.23 -1.33 -4.48
CA PHE A 23 -7.02 -0.47 -3.31
C PHE A 23 -5.59 -0.46 -2.73
N THR A 24 -4.55 -0.75 -3.52
CA THR A 24 -3.20 -0.26 -3.21
C THR A 24 -3.20 1.27 -3.30
N LYS A 25 -2.71 1.96 -2.27
CA LYS A 25 -2.69 3.43 -2.21
C LYS A 25 -1.25 3.95 -2.20
N PHE A 26 -1.06 5.15 -2.74
CA PHE A 26 0.21 5.86 -2.72
C PHE A 26 -0.01 7.26 -2.17
N LEU A 27 0.77 7.64 -1.16
CA LEU A 27 0.77 9.00 -0.63
C LEU A 27 1.86 9.80 -1.37
N ILE A 28 1.46 10.95 -1.91
CA ILE A 28 2.30 11.84 -2.70
C ILE A 28 2.41 13.18 -1.98
N ASP A 29 3.64 13.71 -1.83
CA ASP A 29 3.85 15.02 -1.22
C ASP A 29 3.54 16.19 -2.18
N ARG A 30 3.62 17.43 -1.68
CA ARG A 30 3.37 18.63 -2.48
C ARG A 30 4.40 18.89 -3.58
N ASN A 31 5.57 18.25 -3.52
CA ASN A 31 6.61 18.32 -4.54
C ASN A 31 6.46 17.22 -5.60
N GLY A 32 5.48 16.32 -5.45
CA GLY A 32 5.21 15.21 -6.36
C GLY A 32 6.00 13.93 -6.05
N ASN A 33 6.66 13.83 -4.90
CA ASN A 33 7.40 12.63 -4.52
C ASN A 33 6.47 11.60 -3.86
N VAL A 34 6.68 10.31 -4.15
CA VAL A 34 6.04 9.21 -3.42
C VAL A 34 6.68 9.12 -2.05
N VAL A 35 5.90 9.34 -0.99
CA VAL A 35 6.39 9.27 0.39
C VAL A 35 6.10 7.91 1.03
N GLU A 36 4.98 7.27 0.67
CA GLU A 36 4.60 5.98 1.22
C GLU A 36 3.65 5.20 0.30
N ARG A 37 3.71 3.87 0.37
CA ARG A 37 2.81 2.93 -0.30
C ARG A 37 2.07 2.12 0.77
N PHE A 38 0.75 2.03 0.64
CA PHE A 38 -0.11 1.25 1.51
C PHE A 38 -0.72 0.09 0.75
N GLU A 39 -0.60 -1.11 1.32
CA GLU A 39 -1.24 -2.30 0.78
C GLU A 39 -2.77 -2.25 0.97
N PRO A 40 -3.55 -3.02 0.19
CA PRO A 40 -5.02 -3.00 0.23
C PRO A 40 -5.63 -3.15 1.63
N THR A 41 -4.97 -3.93 2.48
CA THR A 41 -5.37 -4.26 3.85
C THR A 41 -5.00 -3.20 4.89
N ALA A 42 -4.24 -2.16 4.52
CA ALA A 42 -3.92 -1.08 5.43
C ALA A 42 -5.18 -0.34 5.88
N ASP A 43 -5.27 -0.09 7.18
CA ASP A 43 -6.35 0.67 7.80
C ASP A 43 -6.31 2.14 7.34
N MET A 44 -7.49 2.72 7.12
CA MET A 44 -7.59 4.12 6.70
C MET A 44 -7.18 5.09 7.82
N ASP A 45 -7.31 4.70 9.09
CA ASP A 45 -6.85 5.52 10.21
C ASP A 45 -5.32 5.73 10.13
N VAL A 46 -4.56 4.69 9.77
CA VAL A 46 -3.10 4.77 9.57
C VAL A 46 -2.76 5.65 8.36
N VAL A 47 -3.53 5.54 7.27
CA VAL A 47 -3.34 6.40 6.09
C VAL A 47 -3.60 7.86 6.45
N GLU A 48 -4.64 8.14 7.24
CA GLU A 48 -4.98 9.49 7.69
C GLU A 48 -3.88 10.08 8.58
N GLU A 49 -3.36 9.31 9.53
CA GLU A 49 -2.23 9.73 10.37
C GLU A 49 -1.03 10.14 9.52
N LYS A 50 -0.69 9.34 8.49
CA LYS A 50 0.42 9.65 7.58
C LYS A 50 0.19 10.88 6.70
N ILE A 51 -1.05 11.11 6.28
CA ILE A 51 -1.40 12.36 5.59
C ILE A 51 -1.15 13.56 6.52
N ARG A 52 -1.56 13.47 7.79
CA ARG A 52 -1.41 14.56 8.77
C ARG A 52 0.04 14.90 9.09
N GLU A 53 0.94 13.93 9.06
CA GLU A 53 2.39 14.14 9.27
C GLU A 53 3.05 15.04 8.21
N ILE A 54 2.46 15.13 7.00
CA ILE A 54 3.06 15.83 5.85
C ILE A 54 2.28 17.09 5.40
N LEU A 55 1.30 17.52 6.19
CA LEU A 55 0.52 18.75 5.93
C LEU A 55 1.30 20.03 6.20
#